data_AF-A0A916FAV1-F1
#
_entry.id   AF-A0A916FAV1-F1
#
_cell.length_a   1.000
_cell.length_b   1.000
_cell.length_c   1.000
_cell.angle_alpha   90.00
_cell.angle_beta   90.00
_cell.angle_gamma   90.00
#
_symmetry.space_group_name_H-M   'P 1'
#
loop_
_entity.id
_entity.type
_entity.pdbx_description
1 polymer ?
#
loop_
_entity_poly.entity_id
_entity_poly.type
_entity_poly.pdbx_seq_one_letter_code
_entity_poly.pdbx_strand_id
1 'polypeptide(L)' 'MKELERLSWRCRRGMLELDIVLGRFVQLHYADLDDIQKTAFDVLLDMPDQMLWDRIARSGPSLQKGEQCAVLELLRTV' A
#
# COMPACT_ATOMS: atom_id res chain seq x y z
N MET A 1 -8.34 9.14 13.21
CA MET A 1 -7.77 7.98 13.95
C MET A 1 -8.34 6.64 13.48
N LYS A 2 -9.66 6.50 13.22
CA LYS A 2 -10.27 5.21 12.81
C LYS A 2 -9.72 4.58 11.53
N GLU A 3 -9.29 5.38 10.54
CA GLU A 3 -8.77 4.85 9.27
C GLU A 3 -7.40 4.19 9.42
N LEU A 4 -6.49 4.79 10.18
CA LEU A 4 -5.16 4.23 10.43
C LEU A 4 -5.26 2.88 11.15
N GLU A 5 -6.16 2.78 12.13
CA GLU A 5 -6.42 1.54 12.84
C GLU A 5 -6.99 0.48 11.90
N ARG A 6 -8.03 0.82 11.10
CA ARG A 6 -8.59 -0.11 10.09
C ARG A 6 -7.53 -0.58 9.09
N LEU A 7 -6.65 0.32 8.66
CA LEU A 7 -5.54 0.00 7.76
C LEU A 7 -4.56 -0.95 8.44
N SER A 8 -4.11 -0.67 9.66
CA SER A 8 -3.27 -1.59 10.43
C SER A 8 -3.92 -2.97 10.58
N TRP A 9 -5.23 -3.05 10.81
CA TRP A 9 -5.94 -4.33 10.83
C TRP A 9 -5.99 -5.01 9.45
N ARG A 10 -6.15 -4.26 8.36
CA ARG A 10 -6.07 -4.77 6.98
C ARG A 10 -4.65 -5.19 6.58
N CYS A 11 -3.62 -4.61 7.19
CA CYS A 11 -2.20 -4.89 6.92
C CYS A 11 -1.65 -6.06 7.74
N ARG A 12 -2.29 -6.38 8.88
CA ARG A 12 -2.00 -7.58 9.69
C ARG A 12 -2.40 -8.85 8.94
N ARG A 13 -1.54 -9.24 8.02
CA ARG A 13 -1.73 -10.40 7.16
C ARG A 13 -0.59 -11.39 7.44
N GLY A 14 -0.67 -12.60 6.87
CA GLY A 14 0.26 -13.70 7.21
C GLY A 14 1.73 -13.47 6.82
N MET A 15 2.06 -12.34 6.20
CA MET A 15 3.36 -12.03 5.63
C MET A 15 3.99 -10.81 6.32
N LEU A 16 5.11 -11.04 7.00
CA LEU A 16 5.76 -10.04 7.86
C LEU A 16 6.36 -8.89 7.06
N GLU A 17 6.88 -9.16 5.86
CA GLU A 17 7.43 -8.14 4.98
C GLU A 17 6.34 -7.14 4.52
N LEU A 18 5.15 -7.64 4.21
CA LEU A 18 4.02 -6.81 3.82
C LEU A 18 3.57 -5.90 4.98
N ASP A 19 3.51 -6.45 6.19
CA ASP A 19 3.15 -5.70 7.41
C ASP A 19 4.15 -4.58 7.70
N ILE A 20 5.45 -4.83 7.54
CA ILE A 20 6.49 -3.80 7.71
C ILE A 20 6.35 -2.69 6.67
N VAL A 21 6.26 -3.05 5.38
CA VAL A 21 6.20 -2.07 4.29
C VAL A 21 4.94 -1.21 4.40
N LEU A 22 3.77 -1.85 4.58
CA LEU A 22 2.51 -1.13 4.73
C LEU A 22 2.48 -0.31 6.02
N GLY A 23 2.98 -0.84 7.14
CA GLY A 23 3.04 -0.13 8.41
C GLY A 23 3.92 1.12 8.35
N ARG A 24 5.10 1.04 7.72
CA ARG A 24 5.98 2.20 7.50
C ARG A 24 5.34 3.21 6.56
N PHE A 25 4.79 2.75 5.45
CA PHE A 25 4.11 3.60 4.48
C PHE A 25 2.94 4.35 5.12
N VAL A 26 2.10 3.66 5.89
CA VAL A 26 0.94 4.28 6.53
C VAL A 26 1.38 5.29 7.61
N GLN A 27 2.49 5.05 8.31
CA GLN A 27 2.97 6.03 9.29
C GLN A 27 3.66 7.26 8.66
N LEU A 28 4.42 7.06 7.59
CA LEU A 28 5.25 8.13 6.98
C LEU A 28 4.50 8.92 5.91
N HIS A 29 3.72 8.24 5.06
CA HIS A 29 3.10 8.85 3.89
C HIS A 29 1.60 9.08 4.04
N TYR A 30 0.86 8.30 4.85
CA TYR A 30 -0.61 8.46 4.94
C TYR A 30 -1.09 9.81 5.44
N ALA A 31 -0.28 10.46 6.30
CA ALA A 31 -0.57 11.81 6.78
C ALA A 31 -0.43 12.87 5.67
N ASP A 32 0.48 12.63 4.71
CA ASP A 32 0.82 13.55 3.61
C ASP A 32 0.06 13.21 2.31
N LEU A 33 -0.56 12.03 2.25
CA LEU A 33 -1.30 11.53 1.10
C LEU A 33 -2.58 12.33 0.83
N ASP A 34 -2.73 12.72 -0.44
CA ASP A 34 -3.95 13.34 -0.97
C ASP A 34 -5.12 12.34 -1.04
N ASP A 35 -6.36 12.83 -1.10
CA ASP A 35 -7.56 11.99 -1.00
C ASP A 35 -7.64 10.97 -2.14
N ILE A 36 -7.16 11.36 -3.32
CA ILE A 36 -7.14 10.47 -4.48
C ILE A 36 -6.08 9.37 -4.34
N GLN A 37 -4.92 9.69 -3.76
CA GLN A 37 -3.89 8.69 -3.48
C GLN A 37 -4.32 7.74 -2.36
N LYS A 38 -5.05 8.23 -1.35
CA LYS A 38 -5.69 7.39 -0.31
C LYS A 38 -6.71 6.43 -0.92
N THR A 39 -7.53 6.90 -1.84
CA THR A 39 -8.48 6.06 -2.58
C THR A 39 -7.76 5.00 -3.41
N ALA A 40 -6.71 5.39 -4.14
CA ALA A 40 -5.86 4.46 -4.89
C ALA A 40 -5.22 3.39 -3.98
N PHE A 41 -4.78 3.78 -2.78
CA PHE A 41 -4.24 2.87 -1.79
C PHE A 41 -5.30 1.91 -1.21
N ASP A 42 -6.52 2.38 -0.95
CA ASP A 42 -7.59 1.51 -0.47
C ASP A 42 -7.97 0.45 -1.52
N VAL A 43 -8.01 0.83 -2.80
CA VAL A 43 -8.21 -0.10 -3.93
C VAL A 43 -7.08 -1.12 -4.02
N LEU A 44 -5.82 -0.72 -3.77
CA LEU A 44 -4.70 -1.66 -3.70
C LEU A 44 -4.84 -2.63 -2.52
N LEU A 45 -5.29 -2.16 -1.36
CA LEU A 45 -5.55 -2.98 -0.17
C LEU A 45 -6.75 -3.89 -0.29
N ASP A 46 -7.64 -3.68 -1.26
CA ASP A 46 -8.71 -4.61 -1.60
C ASP A 46 -8.16 -5.86 -2.31
N MET A 47 -6.96 -5.75 -2.90
CA MET A 47 -6.28 -6.85 -3.58
C MET A 47 -5.72 -7.88 -2.59
N PRO A 48 -5.68 -9.18 -2.97
CA PRO A 48 -5.04 -10.22 -2.18
C PRO A 48 -3.55 -9.97 -1.95
N ASP A 49 -3.11 -10.39 -0.76
CA ASP A 49 -1.72 -10.32 -0.27
C ASP A 49 -0.65 -10.65 -1.28
N GLN A 50 -0.77 -11.84 -1.84
CA GLN A 50 0.26 -12.38 -2.70
C GLN A 50 0.40 -11.53 -3.96
N MET A 51 -0.70 -10.96 -4.48
CA MET A 51 -0.64 -10.05 -5.62
C MET A 51 -0.08 -8.68 -5.22
N LEU A 52 -0.47 -8.15 -4.06
CA LEU A 52 0.06 -6.87 -3.57
C LEU A 52 1.57 -6.96 -3.33
N TRP A 53 2.02 -7.99 -2.62
CA TRP A 53 3.43 -8.26 -2.38
C TRP A 53 4.19 -8.51 -3.67
N ASP A 54 3.65 -9.35 -4.58
CA ASP A 54 4.28 -9.60 -5.87
C ASP A 54 4.42 -8.31 -6.68
N ARG A 55 3.45 -7.38 -6.62
CA ARG A 55 3.57 -6.05 -7.27
C ARG A 55 4.63 -5.14 -6.64
N ILE A 56 4.82 -5.20 -5.33
CA ILE A 56 5.84 -4.41 -4.62
C ILE A 56 7.24 -5.00 -4.88
N ALA A 57 7.36 -6.33 -4.78
CA ALA A 57 8.61 -7.06 -4.91
C ALA A 57 9.07 -7.22 -6.37
N ARG A 58 8.13 -7.40 -7.31
CA ARG A 58 8.44 -7.58 -8.73
C ARG A 58 8.51 -6.21 -9.40
N SER A 59 9.72 -5.80 -9.80
CA SER A 59 9.97 -4.60 -10.61
C SER A 59 9.53 -4.77 -12.09
N GLY A 60 8.37 -5.39 -12.31
CA GLY A 60 7.79 -5.59 -13.64
C GLY A 60 6.77 -4.49 -13.98
N PRO A 61 6.44 -4.27 -15.26
CA PRO A 61 5.48 -3.27 -15.68
C PRO A 61 4.10 -3.59 -15.08
N SER A 62 3.78 -2.88 -14.01
CA SER A 62 2.45 -2.90 -13.40
C SER A 62 1.42 -2.62 -14.47
N LEU A 63 0.47 -3.54 -14.70
CA LEU A 63 -0.69 -3.30 -15.57
C LEU A 63 -1.61 -2.17 -15.05
N GLN A 64 -1.24 -1.49 -13.95
CA GLN A 64 -1.97 -0.38 -13.35
C GLN A 64 -1.52 0.93 -13.98
N LYS A 65 -2.35 1.44 -14.89
CA LYS A 65 -2.27 2.84 -15.34
C LYS A 65 -3.05 3.71 -14.35
N GLY A 66 -2.39 4.65 -13.68
CA GLY A 66 -3.04 5.64 -12.82
C GLY A 66 -2.31 5.93 -11.50
N GLU A 67 -3.04 6.50 -10.56
CA GLU A 67 -2.55 7.03 -9.27
C GLU A 67 -2.00 5.96 -8.31
N GLN A 68 -2.37 4.70 -8.55
CA GLN A 68 -1.80 3.52 -7.88
C GLN A 68 -0.30 3.35 -8.18
N CYS A 69 0.19 3.83 -9.33
CA CYS A 69 1.61 3.80 -9.67
C CYS A 69 2.40 4.72 -8.74
N ALA A 70 1.88 5.93 -8.47
CA ALA A 70 2.52 6.87 -7.55
C ALA A 70 2.60 6.30 -6.12
N VAL A 71 1.52 5.67 -5.65
CA VAL A 71 1.47 5.00 -4.35
C VAL A 71 2.47 3.83 -4.28
N LEU A 72 2.59 3.03 -5.34
CA LEU A 72 3.58 1.94 -5.42
C LEU A 72 5.02 2.45 -5.40
N GLU A 73 5.32 3.57 -6.07
CA GLU A 73 6.66 4.17 -6.02
C GLU A 73 7.02 4.69 -4.62
N LEU A 74 6.05 5.30 -3.93
CA LEU A 74 6.22 5.71 -2.54
C LEU A 74 6.41 4.50 -1.61
N LEU A 75 5.64 3.43 -1.80
CA LEU A 75 5.80 2.15 -1.08
C LEU A 75 7.18 1.50 -1.29
N ARG A 76 7.84 1.74 -2.42
CA ARG A 76 9.20 1.24 -2.70
C ARG A 76 10.30 2.09 -2.06
N THR A 77 9.97 3.28 -1.56
CA THR A 77 10.94 4.24 -1.00
C THR A 77 11.09 4.10 0.54
N VAL A 78 10.21 3.34 1.20
CA VAL A 78 10.17 3.08 2.66
C VAL A 78 10.81 1.76 3.09
#